data_AF-A0AAU5RBK1-F1
#
_entry.id   AF-A0AAU5RBK1-F1
#
_cell.length_a   1.000
_cell.length_b   1.000
_cell.length_c   1.000
_cell.angle_alpha   90.00
_cell.angle_beta   90.00
_cell.angle_gamma   90.00
#
_symmetry.space_group_name_H-M   'P 1'
#
loop_
_entity.id
_entity.type
_entity.pdbx_description
1 polymer ?
#
loop_
_entity_poly.entity_id
_entity_poly.type
_entity_poly.pdbx_seq_one_letter_code
_entity_poly.pdbx_strand_id
1 'polypeptide(L)'
;MPRRTNRPAPAVRPAGIRLAAAALVSAAAAVALTGCAGFEYREDICSNGEYPVLSVGGTGSACVSDKEEPPGGYARYPEGKVPQQVDDKWDVYWDTHTLDKDGTTIEAP
;
A
#
# COMPACT_ATOMS: atom_id res chain seq x y z
N MET A 1 -55.99 -58.15 13.40
CA MET A 1 -55.02 -57.08 13.71
C MET A 1 -53.89 -57.13 12.69
N PRO A 2 -53.67 -56.12 11.82
CA PRO A 2 -52.45 -56.05 11.02
C PRO A 2 -51.40 -55.19 11.74
N ARG A 3 -50.20 -55.75 11.93
CA ARG A 3 -49.02 -55.03 12.45
C ARG A 3 -48.50 -54.11 11.35
N ARG A 4 -48.61 -52.80 11.56
CA ARG A 4 -47.99 -51.77 10.72
C ARG A 4 -46.51 -51.65 11.10
N THR A 5 -45.61 -52.21 10.28
CA THR A 5 -44.17 -51.99 10.43
C THR A 5 -43.80 -50.60 9.89
N ASN A 6 -43.41 -49.69 10.77
CA ASN A 6 -42.77 -48.42 10.38
C ASN A 6 -41.35 -48.72 9.87
N ARG A 7 -41.08 -48.39 8.60
CA ARG A 7 -39.72 -48.33 8.05
C ARG A 7 -39.20 -46.90 8.21
N PRO A 8 -38.03 -46.66 8.83
CA PRO A 8 -37.47 -45.31 8.90
C PRO A 8 -37.01 -44.89 7.51
N ALA A 9 -37.39 -43.67 7.10
CA ALA A 9 -36.93 -43.08 5.87
C ALA A 9 -35.43 -42.73 5.98
N PRO A 10 -34.64 -42.88 4.90
CA PRO A 10 -33.23 -42.49 4.92
C PRO A 10 -33.12 -40.96 5.03
N ALA A 11 -32.29 -40.49 5.96
CA ALA A 11 -31.96 -39.07 6.05
C ALA A 11 -31.20 -38.65 4.79
N VAL A 12 -31.86 -37.93 3.90
CA VAL A 12 -31.24 -37.28 2.74
C VAL A 12 -30.36 -36.16 3.29
N ARG A 13 -29.06 -36.41 3.41
CA ARG A 13 -28.09 -35.33 3.68
C ARG A 13 -28.07 -34.43 2.44
N PRO A 14 -28.33 -33.11 2.58
CA PRO A 14 -28.48 -32.25 1.42
C PRO A 14 -27.13 -32.09 0.72
N ALA A 15 -27.03 -32.66 -0.49
CA ALA A 15 -25.85 -32.59 -1.36
C ALA A 15 -25.41 -31.14 -1.65
N GLY A 16 -26.32 -30.16 -1.54
CA GLY A 16 -26.03 -28.74 -1.72
C GLY A 16 -25.00 -28.16 -0.74
N ILE A 17 -24.92 -28.69 0.49
CA ILE A 17 -23.95 -28.19 1.49
C ILE A 17 -22.51 -28.57 1.11
N ARG A 18 -22.32 -29.74 0.50
CA ARG A 18 -20.99 -30.24 0.08
C ARG A 18 -20.43 -29.45 -1.10
N LEU A 19 -21.29 -29.08 -2.05
CA LEU A 19 -20.90 -28.30 -3.24
C LEU A 19 -20.60 -26.84 -2.87
N ALA A 20 -21.39 -26.24 -1.98
CA ALA A 20 -21.14 -24.89 -1.48
C ALA A 20 -19.83 -24.81 -0.69
N ALA A 21 -19.55 -25.81 0.16
CA ALA A 21 -18.29 -25.89 0.91
C ALA A 21 -17.07 -26.04 -0.01
N ALA A 22 -17.15 -26.88 -1.05
CA ALA A 22 -16.06 -27.06 -2.01
C ALA A 22 -15.78 -25.78 -2.80
N ALA A 23 -16.81 -25.04 -3.22
CA ALA A 23 -16.64 -23.76 -3.92
C ALA A 23 -15.95 -22.69 -3.06
N LEU A 24 -16.31 -22.60 -1.77
CA LEU A 24 -15.70 -21.64 -0.84
C LEU A 24 -14.22 -21.94 -0.57
N VAL A 25 -13.85 -23.22 -0.43
CA VAL A 25 -12.45 -23.63 -0.23
C VAL A 25 -11.62 -23.29 -1.47
N SER A 26 -12.15 -23.52 -2.67
CA SER A 26 -11.46 -23.18 -3.92
C SER A 26 -11.25 -21.67 -4.07
N ALA A 27 -12.23 -20.85 -3.69
CA ALA A 27 -12.12 -19.40 -3.74
C ALA A 27 -11.09 -18.86 -2.72
N ALA A 28 -11.08 -19.39 -1.49
CA ALA A 28 -10.09 -19.04 -0.48
C ALA A 28 -8.66 -19.44 -0.91
N ALA A 29 -8.50 -20.62 -1.52
CA ALA A 29 -7.23 -21.06 -2.08
C ALA A 29 -6.76 -20.16 -3.23
N ALA A 30 -7.67 -19.71 -4.11
CA ALA A 30 -7.34 -18.77 -5.18
C ALA A 30 -6.85 -17.44 -4.61
N VAL A 31 -7.55 -16.84 -3.64
CA VAL A 31 -7.12 -15.57 -3.00
C VAL A 31 -5.80 -15.72 -2.26
N ALA A 32 -5.56 -16.87 -1.60
CA ALA A 32 -4.29 -17.15 -0.93
C ALA A 32 -3.13 -17.41 -1.91
N LEU A 33 -3.38 -18.08 -3.03
CA LEU A 33 -2.36 -18.37 -4.06
C LEU A 33 -2.07 -17.15 -4.93
N THR A 34 -3.04 -16.26 -5.15
CA THR A 34 -2.84 -14.93 -5.76
C THR A 34 -2.52 -13.86 -4.71
N GLY A 35 -2.08 -14.28 -3.51
CA GLY A 35 -1.97 -13.47 -2.29
C GLY A 35 -1.60 -12.02 -2.54
N CYS A 36 -2.40 -11.09 -2.00
CA CYS A 36 -2.20 -9.63 -2.02
C CYS A 36 -1.69 -9.01 -3.33
N ALA A 37 -1.76 -9.68 -4.48
CA ALA A 37 -1.19 -9.17 -5.74
C ALA A 37 -1.93 -7.93 -6.27
N GLY A 38 -3.10 -7.60 -5.68
CA GLY A 38 -3.82 -6.35 -5.91
C GLY A 38 -3.81 -5.39 -4.72
N PHE A 39 -3.05 -5.68 -3.65
CA PHE A 39 -2.84 -4.76 -2.54
C PHE A 39 -1.54 -3.98 -2.83
N GLU A 40 -1.67 -2.87 -3.56
CA GLU A 40 -0.57 -1.91 -3.72
C GLU A 40 -0.36 -1.22 -2.37
N TYR A 41 0.61 -1.72 -1.62
CA TYR A 41 1.09 -1.04 -0.42
C TYR A 41 1.90 0.18 -0.86
N ARG A 42 1.43 1.37 -0.49
CA ARG A 42 2.19 2.61 -0.68
C ARG A 42 2.61 3.11 0.68
N GLU A 43 3.90 3.30 0.85
CA GLU A 43 4.52 3.81 2.07
C GLU A 43 4.61 5.33 1.98
N ASP A 44 4.26 6.04 3.06
CA ASP A 44 4.52 7.48 3.14
C ASP A 44 6.02 7.73 3.30
N ILE A 45 6.53 8.83 2.71
CA ILE A 45 7.97 9.16 2.74
C ILE A 45 8.47 9.44 4.17
N CYS A 46 7.64 10.15 4.95
CA CYS A 46 7.95 10.52 6.32
C CYS A 46 6.84 10.06 7.27
N SER A 47 7.18 9.95 8.55
CA SER A 47 6.20 9.60 9.57
C SER A 47 5.20 10.74 9.81
N ASN A 48 4.08 10.42 10.44
CA ASN A 48 3.13 11.44 10.89
C ASN A 48 3.81 12.46 11.84
N GLY A 49 3.66 13.75 11.55
CA GLY A 49 4.28 14.85 12.31
C GLY A 49 5.67 15.26 11.80
N GLU A 50 6.09 14.70 10.67
CA GLU A 50 7.30 15.06 9.94
C GLU A 50 6.94 15.45 8.50
N TYR A 51 7.81 16.27 7.90
CA TYR A 51 7.74 16.64 6.50
C TYR A 51 9.08 16.35 5.81
N PRO A 52 9.06 16.01 4.51
CA PRO A 52 10.28 15.75 3.77
C PRO A 52 10.97 17.07 3.38
N VAL A 53 12.30 17.05 3.39
CA VAL A 53 13.18 18.11 2.89
C VAL A 53 14.12 17.52 1.85
N LEU A 54 14.50 18.33 0.86
CA LEU A 54 15.47 17.93 -0.15
C LEU A 54 16.86 18.49 0.16
N SER A 55 17.90 17.77 -0.22
CA SER A 55 19.27 18.26 -0.20
C SER A 55 19.48 19.27 -1.33
N VAL A 56 20.07 20.41 -1.01
CA VAL A 56 20.41 21.43 -2.02
C VAL A 56 21.65 20.96 -2.79
N GLY A 57 21.54 20.86 -4.12
CA GLY A 57 22.62 20.42 -5.01
C GLY A 57 22.79 18.90 -5.13
N GLY A 58 21.84 18.10 -4.62
CA GLY A 58 21.82 16.65 -4.76
C GLY A 58 20.42 16.06 -4.63
N THR A 59 20.28 14.74 -4.85
CA THR A 59 18.99 14.04 -4.86
C THR A 59 18.55 13.49 -3.50
N GLY A 60 19.39 13.66 -2.47
CA GLY A 60 19.08 13.16 -1.12
C GLY A 60 17.89 13.88 -0.49
N SER A 61 17.19 13.19 0.40
CA SER A 61 16.10 13.73 1.19
C SER A 61 16.23 13.34 2.67
N ALA A 62 15.50 14.05 3.54
CA ALA A 62 15.40 13.73 4.95
C ALA A 62 14.01 14.07 5.49
N CYS A 63 13.63 13.48 6.62
CA CYS A 63 12.41 13.84 7.35
C CYS A 63 12.74 14.76 8.51
N VAL A 64 11.99 15.85 8.64
CA VAL A 64 12.16 16.87 9.68
C VAL A 64 10.82 17.04 10.41
N SER A 65 10.85 17.21 11.73
CA SER A 65 9.61 17.45 12.47
C SER A 65 8.92 18.73 12.01
N ASP A 66 7.58 18.73 11.91
CA ASP A 66 6.76 19.90 11.55
C ASP A 66 7.03 21.17 12.37
N LYS A 67 7.65 21.03 13.53
CA LYS A 67 7.97 22.12 14.47
C LYS A 67 9.37 22.70 14.28
N GLU A 68 10.18 22.10 13.43
CA GLU A 68 11.58 22.45 13.20
C GLU A 68 11.77 23.01 11.79
N GLU A 69 12.78 23.88 11.64
CA GLU A 69 13.22 24.34 10.33
C GLU A 69 14.15 23.31 9.68
N PRO A 70 14.23 23.28 8.33
CA PRO A 70 15.16 22.40 7.65
C PRO A 70 16.61 22.62 8.13
N PRO A 71 17.38 21.54 8.36
CA PRO A 71 18.78 21.67 8.70
C PRO A 71 19.58 22.30 7.55
N GLY A 72 20.74 22.89 7.87
CA GLY A 72 21.61 23.50 6.87
C GLY A 72 21.99 22.51 5.75
N GLY A 73 21.92 22.99 4.50
CA GLY A 73 22.14 22.15 3.31
C GLY A 73 20.88 21.44 2.80
N TYR A 74 19.74 21.59 3.49
CA TYR A 74 18.44 21.14 3.04
C TYR A 74 17.49 22.31 2.82
N ALA A 75 16.50 22.10 1.96
CA ALA A 75 15.43 23.05 1.68
C ALA A 75 14.07 22.36 1.70
N ARG A 76 13.01 23.14 1.90
CA ARG A 76 11.65 22.66 1.66
C ARG A 76 11.43 22.49 0.16
N TYR A 77 10.67 21.47 -0.21
CA TYR A 77 10.23 21.30 -1.59
C TYR A 77 9.38 22.48 -2.06
N PRO A 78 9.44 22.85 -3.36
CA PRO A 78 8.53 23.83 -3.93
C PRO A 78 7.07 23.43 -3.71
N GLU A 79 6.19 24.42 -3.55
CA GLU A 79 4.76 24.18 -3.33
C GLU A 79 4.17 23.33 -4.45
N GLY A 80 3.40 22.30 -4.07
CA GLY A 80 2.80 21.35 -5.00
C GLY A 80 3.78 20.36 -5.63
N LYS A 81 5.07 20.36 -5.24
CA LYS A 81 6.11 19.42 -5.68
C LYS A 81 6.74 18.61 -4.54
N VAL A 82 5.96 18.40 -3.47
CA VAL A 82 6.38 17.66 -2.28
C VAL A 82 6.09 16.16 -2.50
N PRO A 83 7.08 15.26 -2.34
CA PRO A 83 6.84 13.82 -2.33
C PRO A 83 6.10 13.43 -1.05
N GLN A 84 5.03 12.66 -1.19
CA GLN A 84 4.18 12.20 -0.10
C GLN A 84 4.34 10.71 0.14
N GLN A 85 4.45 9.92 -0.93
CA GLN A 85 4.59 8.47 -0.90
C GLN A 85 5.76 8.00 -1.73
N VAL A 86 6.34 6.88 -1.33
CA VAL A 86 7.36 6.18 -2.11
C VAL A 86 6.81 5.88 -3.51
N ASP A 87 7.64 6.13 -4.51
CA ASP A 87 7.35 6.00 -5.94
C ASP A 87 6.16 6.87 -6.42
N ASP A 88 5.81 7.93 -5.69
CA ASP A 88 4.90 8.93 -6.22
C ASP A 88 5.57 9.80 -7.29
N LYS A 89 4.76 10.61 -7.96
CA LYS A 89 5.21 11.47 -9.05
C LYS A 89 6.41 12.35 -8.65
N TRP A 90 6.40 12.87 -7.43
CA TRP A 90 7.42 13.80 -6.97
C TRP A 90 8.63 13.07 -6.42
N ASP A 91 8.46 11.92 -5.76
CA ASP A 91 9.56 11.06 -5.33
C ASP A 91 10.45 10.71 -6.54
N VAL A 92 9.84 10.15 -7.59
CA VAL A 92 10.53 9.80 -8.83
C VAL A 92 11.10 11.01 -9.57
N TYR A 93 10.44 12.18 -9.51
CA TYR A 93 10.94 13.38 -10.18
C TYR A 93 12.27 13.86 -9.56
N TRP A 94 12.36 13.81 -8.23
CA TRP A 94 13.52 14.28 -7.47
C TRP A 94 14.70 13.30 -7.48
N ASP A 95 14.53 12.08 -7.99
CA ASP A 95 15.65 11.15 -8.26
C ASP A 95 16.66 11.69 -9.27
N THR A 96 16.27 12.65 -10.10
CA THR A 96 17.13 13.23 -11.15
C THR A 96 17.19 14.75 -11.09
N HIS A 97 16.52 15.38 -10.13
CA HIS A 97 16.44 16.83 -9.99
C HIS A 97 16.79 17.26 -8.57
N THR A 98 17.18 18.51 -8.42
CA THR A 98 17.43 19.13 -7.12
C THR A 98 17.19 20.64 -7.21
N LEU A 99 17.36 21.35 -6.10
CA LEU A 99 17.44 22.81 -6.09
C LEU A 99 18.90 23.25 -6.04
N ASP A 100 19.24 24.29 -6.78
CA ASP A 100 20.49 25.01 -6.59
C ASP A 100 20.44 25.94 -5.36
N LYS A 101 21.57 26.61 -5.09
CA LYS A 101 21.71 27.56 -3.97
C LYS A 101 20.71 28.75 -4.02
N ASP A 102 20.15 29.04 -5.19
CA ASP A 102 19.22 30.15 -5.41
C ASP A 102 17.75 29.66 -5.37
N GLY A 103 17.53 28.36 -5.14
CA GLY A 103 16.20 27.74 -5.08
C GLY A 103 15.62 27.40 -6.46
N THR A 104 16.45 27.38 -7.51
CA THR A 104 16.04 27.01 -8.87
C THR A 104 16.15 25.50 -9.04
N THR A 105 15.13 24.88 -9.65
CA THR A 105 15.18 23.46 -9.98
C THR A 105 16.15 23.21 -11.13
N ILE A 106 17.11 22.32 -10.90
CA ILE A 106 18.13 21.87 -11.86
C ILE A 106 18.17 20.34 -11.92
N GLU A 107 18.78 19.78 -12.96
CA GLU A 107 19.16 18.36 -12.96
C GLU A 107 20.25 18.12 -11.92
N ALA A 108 20.18 16.97 -11.23
CA ALA A 108 21.18 16.60 -10.26
C ALA A 108 22.52 16.24 -10.95
N PRO A 109 23.67 16.56 -10.33
CA PRO A 109 25.00 16.27 -10.88
C PRO A 109 25.33 14.78 -11.01
#